data_AF-A0A540MHX7-F1
#
_entry.id   AF-A0A540MHX7-F1
#
_cell.length_a   1.000
_cell.length_b   1.000
_cell.length_c   1.000
_cell.angle_alpha   90.00
_cell.angle_beta   90.00
_cell.angle_gamma   90.00
#
_symmetry.space_group_name_H-M   'P 1'
#
loop_
_entity.id
_entity.type
_entity.pdbx_description
1 polymer ?
#
loop_
_entity_poly.entity_id
_entity_poly.type
_entity_poly.pdbx_seq_one_letter_code
_entity_poly.pdbx_strand_id
1 'polypeptide(L)'
;MLEVMINAGKQIKKGDEMTVNYMSGQQNDTLMQRYGFSSPVNPWDVIPFSGNARIHLDSFLSVFNISGLNEEYYHNSRLSNYGDSSVDGAIIAAARTLPTWSEGDVPPIPSMERKAIKELQEECRQILAAFPTNSKQDQKILDSMPDASRTLAAAIKYRLHRKLFIEKVMQALDLYQERILF
;
A
#
# COMPACT_ATOMS: atom_id res chain seq x y z
N MET A 1 -8.28 -36.32 -14.11
CA MET A 1 -9.19 -35.16 -14.05
C MET A 1 -9.05 -34.59 -12.65
N LEU A 2 -8.62 -33.34 -12.52
CA LEU A 2 -8.40 -32.72 -11.20
C LEU A 2 -9.62 -31.84 -10.90
N GLU A 3 -10.45 -32.25 -9.95
CA GLU A 3 -11.54 -31.42 -9.46
C GLU A 3 -11.00 -30.45 -8.42
N VAL A 4 -11.23 -29.14 -8.62
CA VAL A 4 -10.82 -28.09 -7.70
C VAL A 4 -12.07 -27.43 -7.14
N MET A 5 -12.23 -27.48 -5.82
CA MET A 5 -13.31 -26.81 -5.10
C MET A 5 -12.83 -25.44 -4.60
N ILE A 6 -13.54 -24.37 -4.97
CA ILE A 6 -13.25 -23.01 -4.52
C ILE A 6 -14.35 -22.57 -3.55
N ASN A 7 -13.96 -22.26 -2.32
CA ASN A 7 -14.86 -21.73 -1.31
C ASN A 7 -14.92 -20.20 -1.38
N ALA A 8 -16.09 -19.62 -1.16
CA ALA A 8 -16.24 -18.17 -1.17
C ALA A 8 -15.55 -17.54 0.05
N GLY A 9 -14.60 -16.63 -0.18
CA GLY A 9 -13.90 -15.90 0.89
C GLY A 9 -14.71 -14.74 1.51
N LYS A 10 -15.87 -14.41 0.94
CA LYS A 10 -16.81 -13.39 1.44
C LYS A 10 -18.24 -13.78 1.07
N GLN A 11 -19.23 -13.13 1.69
CA GLN A 11 -20.63 -13.28 1.30
C GLN A 11 -20.85 -12.71 -0.12
N ILE A 12 -21.51 -13.47 -0.99
CA ILE A 12 -21.77 -13.10 -2.39
C ILE A 12 -23.29 -13.10 -2.60
N LYS A 13 -23.84 -12.02 -3.14
CA LYS A 13 -25.26 -11.91 -3.51
C LYS A 13 -25.43 -12.08 -5.02
N LYS A 14 -26.64 -12.40 -5.45
CA LYS A 14 -26.98 -12.50 -6.89
C LYS A 14 -26.76 -11.13 -7.55
N GLY A 15 -25.90 -11.09 -8.57
CA GLY A 15 -25.52 -9.88 -9.29
C GLY A 15 -24.16 -9.31 -8.89
N ASP A 16 -23.56 -9.80 -7.80
CA ASP A 16 -22.21 -9.40 -7.41
C ASP A 16 -21.16 -10.04 -8.33
N GLU A 17 -20.09 -9.30 -8.62
CA GLU A 17 -18.93 -9.84 -9.31
C GLU A 17 -18.19 -10.83 -8.39
N MET A 18 -18.10 -12.08 -8.84
CA MET A 18 -17.31 -13.10 -8.16
C MET A 18 -15.83 -12.88 -8.46
N THR A 19 -15.06 -12.65 -7.41
CA THR A 19 -13.61 -12.38 -7.49
C THR A 19 -12.85 -13.49 -6.78
N VAL A 20 -11.76 -13.95 -7.38
CA VAL A 20 -10.83 -14.90 -6.77
C VAL A 20 -9.60 -14.13 -6.33
N ASN A 21 -9.20 -14.30 -5.06
CA ASN A 21 -7.94 -13.74 -4.60
C ASN A 21 -6.81 -14.64 -5.09
N TYR A 22 -5.98 -14.12 -6.00
CA TYR A 22 -4.85 -14.86 -6.55
C TYR A 22 -3.73 -15.11 -5.52
N MET A 23 -3.82 -14.52 -4.31
CA MET A 23 -3.09 -14.79 -3.07
C MET A 23 -1.57 -14.97 -3.14
N SER A 24 -0.93 -14.76 -4.29
CA SER A 24 0.44 -15.18 -4.54
C SER A 24 1.50 -14.19 -4.06
N GLY A 25 1.15 -13.27 -3.15
CA GLY A 25 2.07 -12.24 -2.65
C GLY A 25 2.65 -11.37 -3.77
N GLN A 26 1.99 -11.32 -4.93
CA GLN A 26 2.58 -10.74 -6.14
C GLN A 26 2.49 -9.21 -6.13
N GLN A 27 3.64 -8.59 -6.37
CA GLN A 27 3.78 -7.16 -6.59
C GLN A 27 3.16 -6.74 -7.93
N ASN A 28 2.85 -5.45 -8.05
CA ASN A 28 2.22 -4.91 -9.26
C ASN A 28 3.12 -5.04 -10.50
N ASP A 29 4.44 -5.11 -10.35
CA ASP A 29 5.39 -5.33 -11.45
C ASP A 29 5.19 -6.72 -12.08
N THR A 30 5.02 -7.75 -11.25
CA THR A 30 4.80 -9.14 -11.65
C THR A 30 3.42 -9.30 -12.27
N LEU A 31 2.40 -8.67 -11.68
CA LEU A 31 1.05 -8.66 -12.22
C LEU A 31 1.01 -7.97 -13.60
N MET A 32 1.73 -6.86 -13.74
CA MET A 32 1.79 -6.14 -15.01
C MET A 32 2.53 -6.95 -16.08
N GLN A 33 3.68 -7.56 -15.74
CA GLN A 33 4.48 -8.34 -16.68
C GLN A 33 3.78 -9.63 -17.14
N ARG A 34 3.07 -10.33 -16.24
CA ARG A 34 2.48 -11.65 -16.53
C ARG A 34 1.03 -11.58 -16.98
N TYR A 35 0.27 -10.63 -16.46
CA TYR A 35 -1.19 -10.58 -16.65
C TYR A 35 -1.69 -9.24 -17.21
N GLY A 36 -0.82 -8.23 -17.35
CA GLY A 36 -1.17 -6.96 -17.98
C GLY A 36 -2.11 -6.08 -17.15
N PHE A 37 -2.11 -6.22 -15.82
CA PHE A 37 -2.88 -5.37 -14.93
C PHE A 37 -2.10 -5.00 -13.67
N SER A 38 -2.61 -4.01 -12.94
CA SER A 38 -2.12 -3.62 -11.62
C SER A 38 -3.28 -3.12 -10.76
N SER A 39 -3.10 -3.12 -9.44
CA SER A 39 -4.11 -2.69 -8.48
C SER A 39 -3.56 -1.59 -7.56
N PRO A 40 -4.30 -0.47 -7.36
CA PRO A 40 -3.90 0.61 -6.46
C PRO A 40 -4.09 0.26 -4.97
N VAL A 41 -4.63 -0.92 -4.68
CA VAL A 41 -4.89 -1.44 -3.33
C VAL A 41 -4.20 -2.79 -3.11
N ASN A 42 -3.18 -3.11 -3.92
CA ASN A 42 -2.42 -4.35 -3.76
C ASN A 42 -1.64 -4.33 -2.44
N PRO A 43 -1.95 -5.21 -1.47
CA PRO A 43 -1.29 -5.20 -0.17
C PRO A 43 0.15 -5.73 -0.20
N TRP A 44 0.61 -6.23 -1.34
CA TRP A 44 1.95 -6.79 -1.52
C TRP A 44 2.86 -5.90 -2.35
N ASP A 45 2.41 -4.71 -2.75
CA ASP A 45 3.25 -3.81 -3.54
C ASP A 45 4.41 -3.24 -2.71
N VAL A 46 5.55 -2.99 -3.34
CA VAL A 46 6.79 -2.62 -2.64
C VAL A 46 7.38 -1.29 -3.09
N ILE A 47 7.69 -0.39 -2.17
CA ILE A 47 8.50 0.81 -2.43
C ILE A 47 9.95 0.52 -2.06
N PRO A 48 10.92 0.69 -2.99
CA PRO A 48 12.33 0.50 -2.68
C PRO A 48 12.87 1.76 -1.99
N PHE A 49 12.86 1.77 -0.66
CA PHE A 49 13.61 2.75 0.13
C PHE A 49 15.10 2.40 0.12
N SER A 50 15.95 3.42 0.08
CA SER A 50 17.41 3.25 -0.01
C SER A 50 18.17 3.94 1.13
N GLY A 51 17.50 4.80 1.89
CA GLY A 51 18.09 5.44 3.06
C GLY A 51 18.14 4.54 4.28
N ASN A 52 18.74 5.11 5.33
CA ASN A 52 18.92 4.45 6.62
C ASN A 52 17.84 4.81 7.64
N ALA A 53 16.85 5.62 7.24
CA ALA A 53 15.75 6.02 8.09
C ALA A 53 14.90 4.78 8.45
N ARG A 54 14.63 4.56 9.74
CA ARG A 54 13.79 3.46 10.22
C ARG A 54 12.82 3.93 11.28
N ILE A 55 11.61 3.38 11.27
CA ILE A 55 10.57 3.63 12.28
C ILE A 55 10.31 2.36 13.09
N HIS A 56 9.80 2.48 14.32
CA HIS A 56 9.43 1.31 15.09
C HIS A 56 8.16 0.67 14.50
N LEU A 57 8.22 -0.63 14.24
CA LEU A 57 7.12 -1.35 13.60
C LEU A 57 5.84 -1.28 14.44
N ASP A 58 5.91 -1.69 15.71
CA ASP A 58 4.72 -1.72 16.59
C ASP A 58 4.12 -0.33 16.84
N SER A 59 4.96 0.71 16.97
CA SER A 59 4.52 2.12 17.04
C SER A 59 3.65 2.46 15.81
N PHE A 60 4.16 2.18 14.61
CA PHE A 60 3.42 2.41 13.36
C PHE A 60 2.14 1.58 13.27
N LEU A 61 2.21 0.27 13.51
CA LEU A 61 1.06 -0.62 13.42
C LEU A 61 -0.07 -0.24 14.39
N SER A 62 0.30 0.21 15.60
CA SER A 62 -0.67 0.64 16.62
C SER A 62 -1.53 1.82 16.15
N VAL A 63 -0.95 2.78 15.42
CA VAL A 63 -1.65 3.97 14.92
C VAL A 63 -2.77 3.62 13.93
N PHE A 64 -2.59 2.53 13.18
CA PHE A 64 -3.53 2.04 12.18
C PHE A 64 -4.42 0.89 12.70
N ASN A 65 -4.36 0.55 13.99
CA ASN A 65 -5.03 -0.63 14.55
C ASN A 65 -4.71 -1.93 13.78
N ILE A 66 -3.47 -2.06 13.30
CA ILE A 66 -2.98 -3.26 12.62
C ILE A 66 -2.13 -4.05 13.62
N SER A 67 -2.14 -5.38 13.51
CA SER A 67 -1.26 -6.25 14.30
C SER A 67 -0.96 -7.54 13.52
N GLY A 68 0.04 -8.28 13.96
CA GLY A 68 0.48 -9.53 13.34
C GLY A 68 1.87 -9.46 12.72
N LEU A 69 2.27 -10.55 12.07
CA LEU A 69 3.54 -10.66 11.36
C LEU A 69 3.45 -10.04 9.96
N ASN A 70 4.59 -9.73 9.35
CA ASN A 70 4.66 -9.12 8.00
C ASN A 70 3.82 -9.87 6.95
N GLU A 71 3.76 -11.19 7.05
CA GLU A 71 2.99 -12.05 6.13
C GLU A 71 1.48 -12.07 6.44
N GLU A 72 1.09 -11.77 7.68
CA GLU A 72 -0.26 -12.03 8.21
C GLU A 72 -0.90 -10.82 8.89
N TYR A 73 -0.50 -9.59 8.54
CA TYR A 73 -1.11 -8.40 9.12
C TYR A 73 -2.65 -8.40 9.03
N TYR A 74 -3.30 -8.19 10.17
CA TYR A 74 -4.75 -8.10 10.28
C TYR A 74 -5.17 -6.77 10.91
N HIS A 75 -6.22 -6.17 10.35
CA HIS A 75 -6.84 -4.96 10.90
C HIS A 75 -7.78 -5.33 12.05
N ASN A 76 -7.56 -4.75 13.22
CA ASN A 76 -8.37 -4.97 14.39
C ASN A 76 -9.56 -4.00 14.44
N SER A 77 -10.68 -4.41 13.83
CA SER A 77 -11.93 -3.63 13.81
C SER A 77 -12.61 -3.46 15.17
N ARG A 78 -12.14 -4.14 16.24
CA ARG A 78 -12.67 -3.95 17.60
C ARG A 78 -12.08 -2.74 18.31
N LEU A 79 -10.91 -2.26 17.87
CA LEU A 79 -10.23 -1.08 18.41
C LEU A 79 -10.56 0.21 17.63
N SER A 80 -11.13 0.09 16.43
CA SER A 80 -11.58 1.23 15.63
C SER A 80 -12.89 1.80 16.17
N ASN A 81 -12.82 2.63 17.21
CA ASN A 81 -13.94 3.48 17.60
C ASN A 81 -14.08 4.63 16.60
N TYR A 82 -15.30 4.81 16.07
CA TYR A 82 -15.73 5.87 15.15
C TYR A 82 -15.11 5.88 13.75
N GLY A 83 -15.91 5.48 12.75
CA GLY A 83 -16.02 6.15 11.44
C GLY A 83 -14.81 6.16 10.48
N ASP A 84 -13.61 5.84 10.93
CA ASP A 84 -12.41 5.84 10.08
C ASP A 84 -12.44 4.60 9.18
N SER A 85 -12.68 4.89 7.91
CA SER A 85 -12.82 3.93 6.82
C SER A 85 -11.66 2.95 6.78
N SER A 86 -12.01 1.65 6.71
CA SER A 86 -11.24 0.53 6.16
C SER A 86 -9.74 0.79 5.95
N VAL A 87 -8.89 0.10 6.72
CA VAL A 87 -7.48 -0.08 6.37
C VAL A 87 -7.40 -0.56 4.92
N ASP A 88 -6.94 0.34 4.05
CA ASP A 88 -6.71 0.07 2.64
C ASP A 88 -5.57 -0.95 2.54
N GLY A 89 -5.63 -1.87 1.58
CA GLY A 89 -4.52 -2.78 1.29
C GLY A 89 -3.21 -2.03 1.09
N ALA A 90 -3.27 -0.79 0.60
CA ALA A 90 -2.11 0.11 0.51
C ALA A 90 -1.44 0.42 1.86
N ILE A 91 -2.17 0.49 2.98
CA ILE A 91 -1.58 0.73 4.32
C ILE A 91 -0.87 -0.53 4.80
N ILE A 92 -1.45 -1.71 4.53
CA ILE A 92 -0.79 -3.00 4.81
C ILE A 92 0.48 -3.13 3.96
N ALA A 93 0.44 -2.70 2.70
CA ALA A 93 1.63 -2.63 1.86
C ALA A 93 2.66 -1.62 2.43
N ALA A 94 2.22 -0.45 2.90
CA ALA A 94 3.10 0.52 3.54
C ALA A 94 3.85 -0.11 4.72
N ALA A 95 3.13 -0.77 5.64
CA ALA A 95 3.72 -1.46 6.80
C ALA A 95 4.79 -2.49 6.40
N ARG A 96 4.62 -3.17 5.27
CA ARG A 96 5.58 -4.17 4.75
C ARG A 96 6.84 -3.57 4.14
N THR A 97 6.74 -2.34 3.65
CA THR A 97 7.78 -1.71 2.83
C THR A 97 8.63 -0.72 3.58
N LEU A 98 8.05 -0.08 4.60
CA LEU A 98 8.76 0.90 5.40
C LEU A 98 9.92 0.21 6.13
N PRO A 99 11.13 0.79 6.09
CA PRO A 99 12.23 0.26 6.87
C PRO A 99 11.87 0.36 8.36
N THR A 100 11.82 -0.78 9.03
CA THR A 100 11.42 -0.84 10.45
C THR A 100 12.40 -1.61 11.31
N TRP A 101 12.24 -1.42 12.62
CA TRP A 101 12.86 -2.23 13.66
C TRP A 101 11.79 -2.63 14.68
N SER A 102 11.97 -3.78 15.35
CA SER A 102 10.96 -4.35 16.26
C SER A 102 11.55 -5.25 17.36
N GLU A 103 12.62 -6.01 17.09
CA GLU A 103 13.17 -6.97 18.05
C GLU A 103 14.38 -6.41 18.82
N GLY A 104 14.24 -6.26 20.14
CA GLY A 104 15.36 -6.02 21.08
C GLY A 104 15.97 -4.61 21.07
N ASP A 105 15.45 -3.72 20.24
CA ASP A 105 15.90 -2.34 20.14
C ASP A 105 15.26 -1.44 21.22
N VAL A 106 15.91 -0.29 21.43
CA VAL A 106 15.55 0.81 22.34
C VAL A 106 14.04 1.11 22.24
N PRO A 107 13.30 1.51 23.29
CA PRO A 107 11.88 1.91 23.13
C PRO A 107 11.69 2.97 22.03
N PRO A 108 10.51 3.06 21.39
CA PRO A 108 10.25 4.07 20.37
C PRO A 108 10.48 5.47 20.94
N ILE A 109 11.42 6.22 20.36
CA ILE A 109 11.73 7.59 20.77
C ILE A 109 11.06 8.55 19.78
N PRO A 110 10.01 9.29 20.18
CA PRO A 110 9.22 10.11 19.25
C PRO A 110 10.04 11.11 18.43
N SER A 111 11.13 11.65 18.99
CA SER A 111 12.01 12.58 18.25
C SER A 111 12.78 11.90 17.13
N MET A 112 13.26 10.66 17.35
CA MET A 112 13.93 9.86 16.32
C MET A 112 12.94 9.42 15.25
N GLU A 113 11.74 8.98 15.65
CA GLU A 113 10.69 8.58 14.71
C GLU A 113 10.26 9.77 13.83
N ARG A 114 10.03 10.96 14.40
CA ARG A 114 9.73 12.17 13.62
C ARG A 114 10.83 12.55 12.63
N LYS A 115 12.10 12.33 12.99
CA LYS A 115 13.22 12.55 12.07
C LYS A 115 13.19 11.53 10.93
N ALA A 116 13.04 10.25 11.26
CA ALA A 116 12.97 9.16 10.28
C ALA A 116 11.78 9.34 9.32
N ILE A 117 10.61 9.75 9.83
CA ILE A 117 9.43 10.05 9.01
C ILE A 117 9.75 11.12 7.96
N LYS A 118 10.39 12.23 8.35
CA LYS A 118 10.76 13.29 7.40
C LYS A 118 11.73 12.81 6.33
N GLU A 119 12.69 11.95 6.69
CA GLU A 119 13.64 11.35 5.74
C GLU A 119 12.92 10.42 4.75
N LEU A 120 12.01 9.56 5.24
CA LEU A 120 11.20 8.67 4.41
C LEU A 120 10.24 9.43 3.49
N GLN A 121 9.64 10.52 3.98
CA GLN A 121 8.81 11.41 3.16
C GLN A 121 9.61 12.07 2.04
N GLU A 122 10.87 12.45 2.32
CA GLU A 122 11.73 13.05 1.30
C GLU A 122 12.13 12.02 0.24
N GLU A 123 12.45 10.78 0.63
CA GLU A 123 12.66 9.68 -0.33
C GLU A 123 11.41 9.45 -1.19
N CYS A 124 10.21 9.43 -0.62
CA CYS A 124 8.97 9.33 -1.38
C CYS A 124 8.83 10.47 -2.42
N ARG A 125 9.17 11.71 -2.04
CA ARG A 125 9.16 12.86 -2.97
C ARG A 125 10.19 12.69 -4.08
N GLN A 126 11.39 12.20 -3.78
CA GLN A 126 12.43 11.93 -4.78
C GLN A 126 11.98 10.85 -5.77
N ILE A 127 11.37 9.77 -5.28
CA ILE A 127 10.82 8.70 -6.13
C ILE A 127 9.69 9.27 -7.02
N LEU A 128 8.79 10.10 -6.48
CA LEU A 128 7.75 10.76 -7.27
C LEU A 128 8.31 11.72 -8.34
N ALA A 129 9.36 12.46 -8.00
CA ALA A 129 10.03 13.39 -8.92
C ALA A 129 10.75 12.69 -10.08
N ALA A 130 11.13 11.42 -9.91
CA ALA A 130 11.73 10.61 -10.98
C ALA A 130 10.72 10.25 -12.09
N PHE A 131 9.41 10.34 -11.83
CA PHE A 131 8.40 10.11 -12.86
C PHE A 131 8.28 11.30 -13.81
N PRO A 132 8.11 11.06 -15.13
CA PRO A 132 7.96 12.13 -16.12
C PRO A 132 6.61 12.85 -16.03
N THR A 133 5.63 12.29 -15.32
CA THR A 133 4.27 12.82 -15.18
C THR A 133 3.78 12.71 -13.74
N ASN A 134 2.86 13.58 -13.33
CA ASN A 134 2.20 13.50 -12.03
C ASN A 134 0.93 12.61 -12.06
N SER A 135 0.38 12.26 -10.89
CA SER A 135 -0.82 11.40 -10.76
C SER A 135 -2.04 11.99 -11.47
N LYS A 136 -2.28 13.30 -11.31
CA LYS A 136 -3.39 14.02 -11.96
C LYS A 136 -3.29 14.03 -13.50
N GLN A 137 -2.08 14.15 -14.04
CA GLN A 137 -1.82 14.10 -15.48
C GLN A 137 -2.12 12.71 -16.03
N ASP A 138 -1.70 11.65 -15.33
CA ASP A 138 -1.99 10.28 -15.76
C ASP A 138 -3.48 9.96 -15.74
N GLN A 139 -4.19 10.42 -14.70
CA GLN A 139 -5.64 10.30 -14.65
C GLN A 139 -6.29 11.03 -15.82
N LYS A 140 -5.86 12.27 -16.10
CA LYS A 140 -6.36 13.05 -17.24
C LYS A 140 -6.09 12.36 -18.58
N ILE A 141 -4.94 11.71 -18.76
CA ILE A 141 -4.62 10.97 -19.99
C ILE A 141 -5.56 9.77 -20.14
N LEU A 142 -5.82 9.03 -19.06
CA LEU A 142 -6.79 7.91 -19.07
C LEU A 142 -8.20 8.39 -19.41
N ASP A 143 -8.63 9.50 -18.82
CA ASP A 143 -9.98 10.04 -19.03
C ASP A 143 -10.16 10.63 -20.44
N SER A 144 -9.09 11.17 -21.03
CA SER A 144 -9.11 11.79 -22.37
C SER A 144 -9.03 10.78 -23.51
N MET A 145 -8.72 9.51 -23.23
CA MET A 145 -8.53 8.47 -24.24
C MET A 145 -9.40 7.23 -23.94
N PRO A 146 -10.74 7.35 -24.01
CA PRO A 146 -11.65 6.23 -23.73
C PRO A 146 -11.45 5.06 -24.72
N ASP A 147 -11.02 5.35 -25.96
CA ASP A 147 -10.78 4.36 -27.02
C ASP A 147 -9.32 3.88 -27.09
N ALA A 148 -8.51 4.14 -26.05
CA ALA A 148 -7.12 3.68 -26.00
C ALA A 148 -7.03 2.15 -26.09
N SER A 149 -5.93 1.67 -26.68
CA SER A 149 -5.63 0.23 -26.66
C SER A 149 -5.51 -0.27 -25.22
N ARG A 150 -5.98 -1.51 -24.97
CA ARG A 150 -5.93 -2.12 -23.62
C ARG A 150 -4.52 -2.08 -23.03
N THR A 151 -3.50 -2.30 -23.85
CA THR A 151 -2.09 -2.28 -23.45
C THR A 151 -1.63 -0.88 -23.03
N LEU A 152 -2.01 0.16 -23.78
CA LEU A 152 -1.69 1.54 -23.43
C LEU A 152 -2.37 1.95 -22.12
N ALA A 153 -3.65 1.64 -21.98
CA ALA A 153 -4.41 1.92 -20.76
C ALA A 153 -3.81 1.19 -19.54
N ALA A 154 -3.41 -0.08 -19.70
CA ALA A 154 -2.75 -0.84 -18.64
C ALA A 154 -1.41 -0.23 -18.22
N ALA A 155 -0.57 0.21 -19.16
CA ALA A 155 0.71 0.84 -18.87
C ALA A 155 0.54 2.18 -18.12
N ILE A 156 -0.42 3.01 -18.52
CA ILE A 156 -0.71 4.27 -17.84
C ILE A 156 -1.30 4.00 -16.45
N LYS A 157 -2.21 3.02 -16.30
CA LYS A 157 -2.73 2.58 -15.00
C LYS A 157 -1.62 2.08 -14.09
N TYR A 158 -0.67 1.30 -14.58
CA TYR A 158 0.47 0.83 -13.79
C TYR A 158 1.30 2.00 -13.25
N ARG A 159 1.67 2.95 -14.11
CA ARG A 159 2.39 4.16 -13.69
C ARG A 159 1.60 4.99 -12.68
N LEU A 160 0.29 5.14 -12.90
CA LEU A 160 -0.61 5.87 -12.00
C LEU A 160 -0.71 5.19 -10.64
N HIS A 161 -0.98 3.88 -10.60
CA HIS A 161 -1.10 3.10 -9.37
C HIS A 161 0.18 3.17 -8.54
N ARG A 162 1.35 3.14 -9.18
CA ARG A 162 2.64 3.30 -8.51
C ARG A 162 2.75 4.65 -7.79
N LYS A 163 2.33 5.74 -8.45
CA LYS A 163 2.33 7.08 -7.86
C LYS A 163 1.31 7.22 -6.74
N LEU A 164 0.09 6.73 -6.95
CA LEU A 164 -0.95 6.72 -5.92
C LEU A 164 -0.52 5.93 -4.69
N PHE A 165 0.20 4.82 -4.87
CA PHE A 165 0.74 4.06 -3.76
C PHE A 165 1.75 4.88 -2.94
N ILE A 166 2.72 5.53 -3.60
CA ILE A 166 3.70 6.39 -2.91
C ILE A 166 3.00 7.55 -2.18
N GLU A 167 2.01 8.19 -2.82
CA GLU A 167 1.20 9.26 -2.19
C GLU A 167 0.44 8.74 -0.95
N LYS A 168 -0.12 7.52 -1.00
CA LYS A 168 -0.76 6.89 0.15
C LYS A 168 0.23 6.58 1.27
N VAL A 169 1.45 6.13 0.94
CA VAL A 169 2.51 5.92 1.95
C VAL A 169 2.90 7.25 2.61
N MET A 170 3.00 8.34 1.85
CA MET A 170 3.22 9.67 2.43
C MET A 170 2.09 10.08 3.37
N GLN A 171 0.83 9.88 2.98
CA GLN A 171 -0.33 10.16 3.84
C GLN A 171 -0.32 9.31 5.12
N ALA A 172 0.07 8.04 5.02
CA ALA A 172 0.21 7.16 6.17
C ALA A 172 1.33 7.66 7.11
N LEU A 173 2.45 8.12 6.57
CA LEU A 173 3.54 8.73 7.33
C LEU A 173 3.12 10.05 8.00
N ASP A 174 2.33 10.90 7.33
CA ASP A 174 1.75 12.11 7.92
C ASP A 174 0.83 11.77 9.11
N LEU A 175 -0.09 10.82 8.91
CA LEU A 175 -1.00 10.38 9.97
C LEU A 175 -0.24 9.77 11.16
N TYR A 176 0.80 8.99 10.86
CA TYR A 176 1.68 8.43 11.87
C TYR A 176 2.40 9.54 12.65
N GLN A 177 2.92 10.56 11.98
CA GLN A 177 3.56 11.70 12.63
C GLN A 177 2.60 12.50 13.53
N GLU A 178 1.33 12.63 13.15
CA GLU A 178 0.31 13.31 13.94
C GLU A 178 -0.13 12.50 15.17
N ARG A 179 -0.24 11.17 15.01
CA ARG A 179 -0.78 10.26 16.03
C ARG A 179 0.28 9.61 16.92
N ILE A 180 1.58 9.84 16.67
CA ILE A 180 2.66 9.37 17.53
C ILE A 180 2.56 10.05 18.91
N LEU A 181 1.95 9.34 19.86
CA LEU A 181 1.78 9.78 21.24
C LEU A 181 3.09 9.53 22.03
N PHE A 182 3.37 10.46 22.95
CA PHE A 182 4.54 10.45 23.84
C PHE A 182 4.57 9.23 24.77
#